data_AF-A0A2V1CLA4-F1
#
_entry.id   AF-A0A2V1CLA4-F1
#
_cell.length_a   1.000
_cell.length_b   1.000
_cell.length_c   1.000
_cell.angle_alpha   90.00
_cell.angle_beta   90.00
_cell.angle_gamma   90.00
#
_symmetry.space_group_name_H-M   'P 1'
#
loop_
_entity.id
_entity.type
_entity.pdbx_description
1 polymer ?
#
loop_
_entity_poly.entity_id
_entity_poly.type
_entity_poly.pdbx_seq_one_letter_code
_entity_poly.pdbx_strand_id
1 'polypeptide(L)'
;MPPLSSIIMALQGLFGILNGAASLISSSALQKNLDNLQINSIPAVHAIALGSVSIGAFYINAAYRHDKTMMWICVLGRGIAIPVFMAHGGSWKNVAVFEAVCGLSVAGALVWEGWGKRKAE
;
A
#
# COMPACT_ATOMS: atom_id res chain seq x y z
N MET A 1 -1.48 22.87 7.73
CA MET A 1 -1.54 21.44 8.10
C MET A 1 -1.40 20.61 6.83
N PRO A 2 -0.66 19.49 6.84
CA PRO A 2 -0.57 18.62 5.68
C PRO A 2 -1.96 18.06 5.31
N PRO A 3 -2.27 17.87 4.02
CA PRO A 3 -3.50 17.24 3.56
C PRO A 3 -3.68 15.85 4.20
N LEU A 4 -4.92 15.49 4.52
CA LEU A 4 -5.26 14.20 5.10
C LEU A 4 -4.84 13.05 4.17
N SER A 5 -5.02 13.22 2.85
CA SER A 5 -4.60 12.23 1.86
C SER A 5 -3.08 11.97 1.92
N SER A 6 -2.28 13.02 2.10
CA SER A 6 -0.82 12.90 2.28
C SER A 6 -0.45 12.19 3.58
N ILE A 7 -1.13 12.49 4.69
CA ILE A 7 -0.85 11.82 5.97
C ILE A 7 -1.13 10.31 5.85
N ILE A 8 -2.30 9.95 5.32
CA ILE A 8 -2.67 8.53 5.13
C ILE A 8 -1.68 7.84 4.20
N MET A 9 -1.35 8.46 3.07
CA MET A 9 -0.42 7.89 2.09
C MET A 9 1.00 7.72 2.67
N ALA A 10 1.47 8.68 3.48
CA ALA A 10 2.76 8.59 4.16
C ALA A 10 2.80 7.44 5.18
N LEU A 11 1.73 7.26 5.97
CA LEU A 11 1.62 6.14 6.91
C LEU A 11 1.64 4.79 6.19
N GLN A 12 0.90 4.66 5.09
CA GLN A 12 0.92 3.47 4.25
C GLN A 12 2.31 3.21 3.66
N GLY A 13 2.99 4.28 3.20
CA GLY A 13 4.33 4.18 2.66
C GLY A 13 5.35 3.72 3.70
N LEU A 14 5.29 4.29 4.90
CA LEU A 14 6.14 3.88 6.02
C LEU A 14 5.90 2.42 6.41
N PHE A 15 4.65 1.99 6.49
CA PHE A 15 4.32 0.59 6.75
C PHE A 15 4.91 -0.33 5.67
N GLY A 16 4.79 0.02 4.39
CA GLY A 16 5.37 -0.74 3.28
C GLY A 16 6.89 -0.88 3.36
N ILE A 17 7.60 0.19 3.72
CA ILE A 17 9.05 0.18 3.94
C ILE A 17 9.41 -0.73 5.12
N LEU A 18 8.77 -0.53 6.27
CA LEU A 18 9.08 -1.29 7.48
C LEU A 18 8.81 -2.79 7.29
N ASN A 19 7.68 -3.14 6.68
CA ASN A 19 7.33 -4.54 6.44
C ASN A 19 8.27 -5.21 5.42
N GLY A 20 8.63 -4.49 4.35
CA GLY A 20 9.59 -4.97 3.36
C GLY A 20 11.00 -5.13 3.95
N ALA A 21 11.48 -4.13 4.69
CA ALA A 21 12.78 -4.19 5.35
C ALA A 21 12.84 -5.31 6.40
N ALA A 22 11.78 -5.48 7.20
CA ALA A 22 11.71 -6.57 8.17
C ALA A 22 11.81 -7.94 7.51
N SER A 23 11.17 -8.13 6.35
CA SER A 23 11.23 -9.38 5.59
C SER A 23 12.61 -9.67 4.98
N LEU A 24 13.41 -8.64 4.72
CA LEU A 24 14.77 -8.77 4.18
C LEU A 24 15.83 -8.99 5.26
N ILE A 25 15.64 -8.38 6.43
CA ILE A 25 16.63 -8.40 7.52
C ILE A 25 16.38 -9.60 8.45
N SER A 26 15.12 -10.00 8.63
CA SER A 26 14.74 -11.04 9.59
C SER A 26 14.36 -12.35 8.90
N SER A 27 15.15 -13.40 9.16
CA SER A 27 14.84 -14.77 8.74
C SER A 27 13.53 -15.28 9.33
N SER A 28 13.13 -14.83 10.53
CA SER A 28 11.86 -15.23 11.13
C SER A 28 10.65 -14.59 10.45
N ALA A 29 10.79 -13.34 9.99
CA ALA A 29 9.75 -12.67 9.21
C ALA A 29 9.63 -13.30 7.81
N LEU A 30 10.77 -13.65 7.20
CA LEU A 30 10.82 -14.37 5.94
C LEU A 30 10.08 -15.71 6.03
N GLN A 31 10.39 -16.54 7.03
CA GLN A 31 9.76 -17.83 7.26
C GLN A 31 8.24 -17.69 7.43
N LYS A 32 7.80 -16.76 8.28
CA LYS A 32 6.38 -16.47 8.51
C LYS A 32 5.65 -16.05 7.22
N ASN A 33 6.31 -15.28 6.36
CA ASN A 33 5.73 -14.88 5.08
C ASN A 33 5.68 -16.03 4.07
N LEU A 34 6.72 -16.88 4.02
CA LEU A 34 6.71 -18.11 3.22
C LEU A 34 5.52 -18.99 3.60
N ASP A 35 5.32 -19.21 4.90
CA ASP A 35 4.25 -20.05 5.43
C ASP A 35 2.85 -19.44 5.18
N ASN A 36 2.67 -18.14 5.46
CA ASN A 36 1.37 -17.47 5.30
C ASN A 36 0.97 -17.29 3.84
N LEU A 37 1.91 -16.91 2.97
CA LEU A 37 1.66 -16.66 1.55
C LEU A 37 1.76 -17.93 0.71
N GLN A 38 2.15 -19.05 1.32
CA GLN A 38 2.37 -20.34 0.67
C GLN A 38 3.35 -20.23 -0.51
N ILE A 39 4.37 -19.39 -0.34
CA ILE A 39 5.42 -19.16 -1.34
C ILE A 39 6.57 -20.12 -1.04
N ASN A 40 6.96 -20.96 -2.01
CA ASN A 40 8.06 -21.91 -1.85
C ASN A 40 9.41 -21.37 -2.38
N SER A 41 9.52 -20.06 -2.59
CA SER A 41 10.67 -19.42 -3.25
C SER A 41 11.16 -18.21 -2.47
N ILE A 42 12.34 -18.33 -1.86
CA ILE A 42 13.04 -17.22 -1.18
C ILE A 42 13.27 -16.03 -2.14
N PRO A 43 13.74 -16.22 -3.40
CA PRO A 43 13.86 -15.12 -4.35
C PRO A 43 12.55 -14.37 -4.59
N ALA A 44 11.42 -15.07 -4.63
CA ALA A 44 10.11 -14.43 -4.80
C ALA A 44 9.75 -13.56 -3.58
N VAL A 45 10.03 -14.04 -2.35
CA VAL A 45 9.78 -13.23 -1.16
C VAL A 45 10.71 -12.02 -1.08
N HIS A 46 11.98 -12.15 -1.47
CA HIS A 46 12.89 -11.00 -1.57
C HIS A 46 12.41 -9.98 -2.60
N ALA A 47 11.93 -10.43 -3.77
CA ALA A 47 11.37 -9.56 -4.79
C ALA A 47 10.13 -8.81 -4.29
N ILE A 48 9.22 -9.49 -3.59
CA ILE A 48 8.03 -8.88 -2.97
C ILE A 48 8.44 -7.87 -1.90
N ALA A 49 9.41 -8.22 -1.05
CA ALA A 49 9.88 -7.35 0.03
C ALA A 49 10.56 -6.08 -0.51
N LEU A 50 11.44 -6.21 -1.51
CA LEU A 50 12.04 -5.07 -2.20
C LEU A 50 10.98 -4.22 -2.91
N GLY A 51 10.01 -4.85 -3.57
CA GLY A 51 8.87 -4.16 -4.17
C GLY A 51 8.08 -3.35 -3.14
N SER A 52 7.83 -3.91 -1.96
CA SER A 52 7.17 -3.22 -0.85
C SER A 52 7.96 -2.00 -0.36
N VAL A 53 9.29 -2.12 -0.24
CA VAL A 53 10.15 -0.98 0.13
C VAL A 53 10.09 0.12 -0.94
N SER A 54 10.22 -0.24 -2.23
CA SER A 54 10.18 0.73 -3.32
C SER A 54 8.84 1.43 -3.43
N ILE A 55 7.72 0.69 -3.38
CA ILE A 55 6.37 1.26 -3.38
C ILE A 55 6.17 2.18 -2.16
N GLY A 56 6.64 1.75 -0.99
CA GLY A 56 6.55 2.57 0.22
C GLY A 56 7.32 3.90 0.10
N ALA A 57 8.51 3.88 -0.50
CA ALA A 57 9.28 5.09 -0.80
C ALA A 57 8.55 6.00 -1.80
N PHE A 58 7.94 5.43 -2.85
CA PHE A 58 7.11 6.19 -3.79
C PHE A 58 5.91 6.86 -3.08
N TYR A 59 5.26 6.16 -2.15
CA TYR A 59 4.13 6.71 -1.41
C TYR A 59 4.54 7.86 -0.50
N ILE A 60 5.67 7.75 0.20
CA ILE A 60 6.22 8.85 1.00
C ILE A 60 6.56 10.05 0.12
N ASN A 61 7.19 9.84 -1.04
CA ASN A 61 7.50 10.93 -1.97
C ASN A 61 6.24 11.59 -2.53
N ALA A 62 5.22 10.81 -2.92
CA ALA A 62 3.93 11.34 -3.37
C ALA A 62 3.24 12.14 -2.25
N ALA A 63 3.29 11.64 -1.01
CA ALA A 63 2.77 12.33 0.16
C ALA A 63 3.49 13.65 0.43
N TYR A 64 4.82 13.66 0.36
CA TYR A 64 5.67 14.84 0.56
C TYR A 64 5.42 15.91 -0.51
N ARG A 65 5.24 15.51 -1.77
CA ARG A 65 4.92 16.42 -2.88
C ARG A 65 3.44 16.83 -2.92
N HIS A 66 2.60 16.25 -2.07
CA HIS A 66 1.14 16.40 -2.13
C HIS A 66 0.56 16.07 -3.52
N ASP A 67 1.17 15.11 -4.22
CA ASP A 67 0.82 14.76 -5.60
C ASP A 67 -0.45 13.92 -5.65
N LYS A 68 -1.59 14.60 -5.81
CA LYS A 68 -2.91 13.98 -5.87
C LYS A 68 -3.09 13.08 -7.09
N THR A 69 -2.43 13.39 -8.20
CA THR A 69 -2.50 12.56 -9.42
C THR A 69 -1.87 11.22 -9.16
N MET A 70 -0.67 11.20 -8.57
CA MET A 70 0.00 9.96 -8.20
C MET A 70 -0.82 9.17 -7.16
N MET A 71 -1.43 9.84 -6.18
CA MET A 71 -2.29 9.17 -5.19
C MET A 71 -3.51 8.50 -5.85
N TRP A 72 -4.16 9.16 -6.82
CA TRP A 72 -5.26 8.54 -7.58
C TRP A 72 -4.79 7.35 -8.42
N ILE A 73 -3.63 7.44 -9.06
CA ILE A 73 -3.03 6.30 -9.79
C ILE A 73 -2.79 5.13 -8.84
N CYS A 74 -2.32 5.40 -7.62
CA CYS A 74 -2.15 4.37 -6.60
C CYS A 74 -3.48 3.73 -6.20
N VAL A 75 -4.55 4.52 -6.01
CA VAL A 75 -5.91 3.98 -5.76
C VAL A 75 -6.35 3.07 -6.91
N LEU A 76 -6.12 3.44 -8.17
CA LEU A 76 -6.43 2.60 -9.32
C LEU A 76 -5.63 1.29 -9.31
N GLY A 77 -4.33 1.36 -9.03
CA GLY A 77 -3.46 0.18 -8.90
C GLY A 77 -3.96 -0.79 -7.83
N ARG A 78 -4.37 -0.27 -6.67
CA ARG A 78 -4.99 -1.07 -5.60
C ARG A 78 -6.33 -1.67 -6.04
N GLY A 79 -7.14 -0.90 -6.79
CA GLY A 79 -8.39 -1.39 -7.38
C GLY A 79 -8.20 -2.60 -8.30
N ILE A 80 -7.09 -2.66 -9.04
CA ILE A 80 -6.72 -3.82 -9.88
C ILE A 80 -6.20 -4.98 -9.02
N ALA A 81 -5.46 -4.70 -7.95
CA ALA A 81 -4.88 -5.72 -7.08
C ALA A 81 -5.94 -6.52 -6.30
N ILE A 82 -7.02 -5.87 -5.84
CA ILE A 82 -8.10 -6.50 -5.07
C ILE A 82 -8.70 -7.74 -5.76
N PRO A 83 -9.24 -7.66 -7.00
CA PRO A 83 -9.82 -8.83 -7.66
C PRO A 83 -8.78 -9.93 -7.92
N VAL A 84 -7.52 -9.58 -8.19
CA VAL A 84 -6.43 -10.55 -8.37
C VAL A 84 -6.19 -11.34 -7.09
N PHE A 85 -6.07 -10.67 -5.95
CA PHE A 85 -5.86 -11.33 -4.66
C PHE A 85 -7.10 -12.10 -4.18
N MET A 86 -8.31 -11.61 -4.48
CA MET A 86 -9.55 -12.34 -4.20
C MET A 86 -9.65 -13.64 -5.01
N ALA A 87 -9.22 -13.63 -6.28
CA ALA A 87 -9.23 -14.79 -7.15
C ALA A 87 -8.24 -15.88 -6.71
N HIS A 88 -7.08 -15.50 -6.16
CA HIS A 88 -6.10 -16.45 -5.62
C HIS A 88 -6.63 -17.16 -4.36
N GLY A 89 -7.45 -16.49 -3.55
CA GLY A 89 -8.06 -17.09 -2.37
C GLY A 89 -7.08 -17.33 -1.20
N GLY A 90 -7.52 -18.11 -0.21
CA GLY A 90 -6.72 -18.39 1.00
C GLY A 90 -6.28 -17.11 1.73
N SER A 91 -5.01 -17.09 2.17
CA SER A 91 -4.40 -15.94 2.85
C SER A 91 -4.37 -14.66 2.00
N TRP A 92 -4.42 -14.77 0.67
CA TRP A 92 -4.44 -13.61 -0.23
C TRP A 92 -5.72 -12.78 -0.10
N LYS A 93 -6.82 -13.36 0.41
CA LYS A 93 -8.03 -12.57 0.73
C LYS A 93 -7.77 -11.53 1.81
N ASN A 94 -6.90 -11.82 2.78
CA ASN A 94 -6.53 -10.85 3.81
C ASN A 94 -5.75 -9.68 3.21
N VAL A 95 -4.87 -9.97 2.24
CA VAL A 95 -4.16 -8.94 1.46
C VAL A 95 -5.15 -8.12 0.63
N ALA A 96 -6.14 -8.74 0.01
CA ALA A 96 -7.18 -8.03 -0.73
C ALA A 96 -7.97 -7.05 0.15
N VAL A 97 -8.34 -7.48 1.36
CA VAL A 97 -9.02 -6.61 2.34
C VAL A 97 -8.12 -5.45 2.76
N PHE A 98 -6.84 -5.72 3.03
CA PHE A 98 -5.86 -4.68 3.35
C PHE A 98 -5.76 -3.64 2.21
N GLU A 99 -5.61 -4.09 0.97
CA GLU A 99 -5.57 -3.23 -0.21
C GLU A 99 -6.84 -2.39 -0.37
N ALA A 100 -8.01 -2.98 -0.11
CA ALA A 100 -9.29 -2.26 -0.15
C ALA A 100 -9.36 -1.17 0.91
N VAL A 101 -8.97 -1.46 2.16
CA VAL A 101 -8.98 -0.46 3.24
C VAL A 101 -8.00 0.68 2.94
N CYS A 102 -6.79 0.35 2.47
CA CYS A 102 -5.79 1.36 2.10
C CYS A 102 -6.24 2.21 0.91
N GLY A 103 -6.80 1.59 -0.14
CA GLY A 103 -7.30 2.30 -1.31
C GLY A 103 -8.48 3.21 -0.98
N LEU A 104 -9.46 2.71 -0.24
CA LEU A 104 -10.66 3.46 0.14
C LEU A 104 -10.34 4.62 1.10
N SER A 105 -9.40 4.44 2.03
CA SER A 105 -8.99 5.53 2.94
C SER A 105 -8.33 6.69 2.19
N VAL A 106 -7.44 6.41 1.23
CA VAL A 106 -6.81 7.46 0.41
C VAL A 106 -7.83 8.09 -0.53
N ALA A 107 -8.65 7.29 -1.22
CA ALA A 107 -9.68 7.79 -2.12
C ALA A 107 -10.70 8.68 -1.38
N GLY A 108 -11.17 8.23 -0.21
CA GLY A 108 -12.08 8.98 0.65
C GLY A 108 -11.48 10.32 1.08
N ALA A 109 -10.21 10.33 1.49
CA ALA A 109 -9.52 11.57 1.84
C ALA A 109 -9.38 12.53 0.66
N LEU A 110 -9.04 12.02 -0.53
CA LEU A 110 -8.93 12.84 -1.76
C LEU A 110 -10.27 13.47 -2.14
N VAL A 111 -11.36 12.70 -2.07
CA VAL A 111 -12.73 13.19 -2.36
C VAL A 111 -13.14 14.23 -1.33
N TRP A 112 -12.92 13.96 -0.04
CA TRP A 112 -13.24 14.88 1.06
C TRP A 112 -12.55 16.24 0.89
N GLU A 113 -11.25 16.22 0.59
CA GLU A 113 -10.49 17.46 0.33
C GLU A 113 -10.96 18.19 -0.93
N GLY A 114 -11.35 17.45 -1.98
CA GLY A 114 -11.93 18.04 -3.19
C GLY A 114 -13.25 18.74 -2.93
N TRP A 115 -14.13 18.13 -2.13
CA TRP A 115 -15.41 18.73 -1.73
C TRP A 115 -15.25 19.93 -0.81
N GLY A 116 -14.30 19.90 0.13
CA GLY A 116 -14.00 21.04 0.99
C GLY A 116 -13.57 22.29 0.20
N LYS A 117 -12.76 22.11 -0.85
CA LYS A 117 -12.33 23.22 -1.72
C LYS A 117 -13.49 23.85 -2.49
N ARG A 118 -14.39 23.04 -3.06
CA ARG A 118 -15.55 23.54 -3.83
C ARG A 118 -16.57 24.32 -3.00
N LYS A 119 -16.64 24.12 -1.68
CA LYS A 119 -17.54 24.86 -0.79
C LYS A 119 -16.98 26.22 -0.35
N ALA A 120 -15.68 26.45 -0.55
CA ALA A 120 -14.99 27.68 -0.16
C ALA A 120 -14.86 28.68 -1.32
N GLU A 121 -15.22 28.26 -2.54
CA GLU A 121 -15.37 29.08 -3.76
C GLU A 121 -16.84 29.48 -3.94
#